data_AF-A0A948B401-F1
#
_entry.id   AF-A0A948B401-F1
#
_cell.length_a   1.000
_cell.length_b   1.000
_cell.length_c   1.000
_cell.angle_alpha   90.00
_cell.angle_beta   90.00
_cell.angle_gamma   90.00
#
_symmetry.space_group_name_H-M   'P 1'
#
loop_
_entity.id
_entity.type
_entity.pdbx_description
1 polymer ?
#
loop_
_entity_poly.entity_id
_entity_poly.type
_entity_poly.pdbx_seq_one_letter_code
_entity_poly.pdbx_strand_id
1 'polypeptide(L)'
;MFIIRFVGILFDLISFAIIARILLSWMPSGGGEKIRFILRDITEPILGPFRKIVPRLGMIDISPIVALIALDLLRGILLQILYQLF
;
A
#
# COMPACT_ATOMS: atom_id res chain seq x y z
N MET A 1 8.64 2.37 -22.73
CA MET A 1 7.18 2.06 -22.64
C MET A 1 6.82 0.86 -21.77
N PHE A 2 7.36 -0.35 -21.98
CA PHE A 2 7.02 -1.52 -21.13
C PHE A 2 7.37 -1.31 -19.65
N ILE A 3 8.59 -0.83 -19.36
CA ILE A 3 9.08 -0.58 -18.00
C ILE A 3 8.15 0.38 -17.24
N ILE A 4 7.75 1.48 -17.88
CA ILE A 4 6.84 2.48 -17.30
C ILE A 4 5.50 1.84 -16.91
N ARG A 5 4.92 1.03 -17.80
CA ARG A 5 3.66 0.31 -17.52
C ARG A 5 3.83 -0.69 -16.39
N PHE A 6 4.91 -1.46 -16.40
CA PHE A 6 5.21 -2.44 -15.36
C PHE A 6 5.33 -1.79 -13.97
N VAL A 7 6.06 -0.68 -13.88
CA VAL A 7 6.20 0.10 -12.65
C VAL A 7 4.84 0.63 -12.19
N GLY A 8 4.06 1.23 -13.10
CA GLY A 8 2.71 1.72 -12.76
C GLY A 8 1.81 0.62 -12.18
N ILE A 9 1.80 -0.56 -12.81
CA ILE A 9 1.02 -1.72 -12.35
C ILE A 9 1.49 -2.19 -10.96
N LEU A 10 2.79 -2.17 -10.68
CA LEU A 10 3.30 -2.55 -9.35
C LEU A 10 2.79 -1.62 -8.26
N PHE A 11 2.82 -0.30 -8.48
CA PHE A 11 2.27 0.67 -7.52
C PHE A 11 0.77 0.47 -7.31
N ASP A 12 0.03 0.21 -8.40
CA ASP A 12 -1.42 -0.01 -8.32
C ASP A 12 -1.72 -1.30 -7.53
N LEU A 13 -1.00 -2.39 -7.79
CA LEU A 13 -1.12 -3.66 -7.05
C LEU A 13 -0.87 -3.50 -5.55
N ILE A 14 0.19 -2.78 -5.18
CA ILE A 14 0.52 -2.51 -3.78
C ILE A 14 -0.58 -1.67 -3.12
N SER A 15 -1.06 -0.63 -3.81
CA SER A 15 -2.12 0.25 -3.31
C SER A 15 -3.42 -0.53 -3.09
N PHE A 16 -3.80 -1.38 -4.05
CA PHE A 16 -4.96 -2.27 -3.90
C PHE A 16 -4.77 -3.29 -2.77
N ALA A 17 -3.56 -3.82 -2.55
CA ALA A 17 -3.29 -4.72 -1.44
C ALA A 17 -3.47 -4.02 -0.07
N ILE A 18 -3.04 -2.75 0.05
CA ILE A 18 -3.26 -1.93 1.25
C ILE A 18 -4.76 -1.69 1.46
N ILE A 19 -5.48 -1.29 0.40
CA ILE A 19 -6.93 -1.10 0.46
C ILE A 19 -7.64 -2.39 0.88
N ALA A 20 -7.29 -3.52 0.27
CA ALA A 20 -7.85 -4.83 0.63
C ALA A 20 -7.57 -5.18 2.10
N ARG A 21 -6.38 -4.87 2.62
CA ARG A 21 -6.05 -5.06 4.04
C ARG A 21 -6.94 -4.21 4.95
N ILE A 22 -7.21 -2.96 4.59
CA ILE A 22 -8.14 -2.08 5.34
C ILE A 22 -9.55 -2.69 5.33
N LEU A 23 -10.06 -3.06 4.16
CA LEU A 23 -11.40 -3.64 4.03
C LEU A 23 -11.54 -4.94 4.82
N LEU A 24 -10.56 -5.84 4.76
CA LEU A 24 -10.56 -7.09 5.52
C LEU A 24 -10.44 -6.86 7.04
N SER A 25 -9.90 -5.72 7.49
CA SER A 25 -9.81 -5.41 8.93
C SER A 25 -11.18 -5.10 9.55
N TRP A 26 -12.18 -4.72 8.74
CA TRP A 26 -13.56 -4.50 9.18
C TRP A 26 -14.41 -5.77 9.12
N MET A 27 -13.90 -6.84 8.51
CA MET A 27 -14.60 -8.11 8.45
C MET A 27 -14.37 -8.91 9.75
N PRO A 28 -15.42 -9.57 10.30
CA PRO A 28 -15.26 -10.44 11.46
C PRO A 28 -14.26 -11.57 11.20
N SER A 29 -13.54 -11.97 12.24
CA SER A 29 -12.64 -13.12 12.22
C SER A 29 -13.45 -14.42 12.08
N GLY A 30 -13.65 -14.87 10.83
CA GLY A 30 -14.38 -16.11 10.53
C GLY A 30 -14.07 -16.76 9.18
N GLY A 31 -13.30 -16.09 8.31
CA GLY A 31 -12.85 -16.63 7.02
C GLY A 31 -11.80 -15.73 6.38
N GLY A 32 -10.96 -16.25 5.46
CA GLY A 32 -9.95 -15.46 4.75
C GLY A 32 -8.63 -15.24 5.50
N GLU A 33 -8.33 -16.00 6.55
CA GLU A 33 -7.08 -15.95 7.33
C GLU A 33 -5.82 -15.96 6.44
N LYS A 34 -5.78 -16.86 5.45
CA LYS A 34 -4.67 -16.97 4.50
C LYS A 34 -4.48 -15.68 3.69
N ILE A 35 -5.58 -15.09 3.22
CA ILE A 35 -5.55 -13.85 2.43
C ILE A 35 -5.10 -12.69 3.32
N ARG A 36 -5.61 -12.61 4.57
CA ARG A 36 -5.15 -11.61 5.55
C ARG A 36 -3.65 -11.72 5.81
N PHE A 37 -3.13 -12.94 5.97
CA PHE A 37 -1.70 -13.18 6.19
C PHE A 37 -0.87 -12.72 5.00
N ILE A 38 -1.26 -13.12 3.78
CA ILE A 38 -0.57 -12.72 2.54
C ILE A 38 -0.58 -11.19 2.39
N LEU A 39 -1.74 -10.54 2.55
CA LEU A 39 -1.84 -9.09 2.43
C LEU A 39 -1.02 -8.38 3.51
N ARG A 40 -1.01 -8.90 4.73
CA ARG A 40 -0.17 -8.37 5.80
C ARG A 40 1.30 -8.46 5.40
N ASP A 41 1.79 -9.61 5.00
CA ASP A 41 3.21 -9.81 4.69
C ASP A 41 3.68 -8.97 3.50
N ILE A 42 2.85 -8.79 2.47
CA ILE A 42 3.15 -7.93 1.32
C ILE A 42 3.16 -6.44 1.71
N THR A 43 2.22 -6.01 2.54
CA THR A 43 2.04 -4.58 2.85
C THR A 43 2.83 -4.12 4.07
N GLU A 44 3.28 -5.03 4.95
CA GLU A 44 3.98 -4.67 6.19
C GLU A 44 5.32 -3.95 5.99
N PRO A 45 6.17 -4.29 5.01
CA PRO A 45 7.40 -3.53 4.75
C PRO A 45 7.13 -2.05 4.44
N ILE A 46 5.95 -1.75 3.90
CA ILE A 46 5.51 -0.39 3.57
C ILE A 46 4.85 0.24 4.79
N LEU A 47 3.84 -0.41 5.37
CA LEU A 47 3.05 0.14 6.48
C LEU A 47 3.81 0.22 7.81
N GLY A 48 4.74 -0.70 8.06
CA GLY A 48 5.52 -0.78 9.30
C GLY A 48 6.29 0.51 9.61
N PRO A 49 7.06 1.07 8.67
CA PRO A 49 7.68 2.40 8.80
C PRO A 49 6.66 3.50 9.11
N PHE A 50 5.53 3.57 8.39
CA PHE A 50 4.51 4.60 8.64
C PHE A 50 3.91 4.48 10.05
N ARG A 51 3.73 3.28 10.60
CA ARG A 51 3.26 3.10 11.99
C ARG A 51 4.21 3.62 13.06
N LYS A 52 5.51 3.72 12.75
CA LYS A 52 6.50 4.27 13.69
C LYS A 52 6.47 5.81 13.70
N ILE A 53 6.05 6.41 12.59
CA ILE A 53 6.06 7.86 12.40
C ILE A 53 4.68 8.45 12.73
N VAL A 54 3.61 7.76 12.33
CA VAL A 54 2.24 8.20 12.47
C VAL A 54 1.67 7.68 13.79
N PRO A 55 1.32 8.56 14.75
CA PRO A 55 0.72 8.13 16.00
C PRO A 55 -0.65 7.48 15.75
N ARG A 56 -0.96 6.43 16.51
CA ARG A 56 -2.28 5.77 16.45
C ARG A 56 -3.33 6.72 17.02
N LEU A 57 -4.41 6.94 16.28
CA LEU A 57 -5.56 7.70 16.78
C LEU A 57 -6.52 6.73 17.47
N GLY A 58 -6.31 6.54 18.78
CA GLY A 58 -7.05 5.55 19.56
C GLY A 58 -6.80 4.13 19.04
N MET A 59 -7.88 3.43 18.64
CA MET A 59 -7.81 2.07 18.10
C MET A 59 -7.67 2.02 16.57
N ILE A 60 -7.72 3.17 15.89
CA ILE A 60 -7.69 3.24 14.43
C ILE A 60 -6.26 3.47 13.95
N ASP A 61 -5.79 2.54 13.12
CA ASP A 61 -4.53 2.67 12.41
C ASP A 61 -4.72 3.53 11.16
N ILE A 62 -4.30 4.79 11.22
CA ILE A 62 -4.34 5.72 10.07
C ILE A 62 -3.12 5.60 9.15
N SER A 63 -2.12 4.79 9.53
CA SER A 63 -0.90 4.57 8.73
C SER A 63 -1.18 4.08 7.30
N PRO A 64 -2.23 3.27 7.01
CA PRO A 64 -2.55 2.88 5.63
C PRO A 64 -2.93 4.06 4.73
N ILE A 65 -3.65 5.04 5.26
CA ILE A 65 -4.06 6.23 4.50
C ILE A 65 -2.82 7.07 4.15
N VAL A 66 -1.96 7.30 5.13
CA VAL A 66 -0.71 8.05 4.93
C VAL A 66 0.19 7.32 3.93
N ALA A 67 0.29 5.99 4.03
CA ALA A 67 1.06 5.18 3.10
C ALA A 67 0.52 5.25 1.67
N LEU A 68 -0.81 5.23 1.47
CA LEU A 68 -1.42 5.37 0.15
C LEU A 68 -1.11 6.73 -0.49
N ILE A 69 -1.18 7.81 0.29
CA ILE A 69 -0.81 9.15 -0.20
C ILE A 69 0.68 9.19 -0.58
N ALA A 70 1.56 8.65 0.26
CA ALA A 70 2.98 8.60 -0.02
C ALA A 70 3.29 7.75 -1.26
N LEU A 71 2.63 6.61 -1.43
CA LEU A 71 2.76 5.75 -2.61
C LEU A 71 2.33 6.45 -3.89
N ASP A 72 1.21 7.20 -3.88
CA ASP A 72 0.73 7.92 -5.06
C ASP A 72 1.70 9.04 -5.47
N LEU A 73 2.22 9.80 -4.50
CA LEU A 73 3.25 10.81 -4.75
C LEU A 73 4.53 10.18 -5.33
N LEU A 74 5.01 9.08 -4.74
CA LEU A 74 6.18 8.36 -5.22
C LEU A 74 5.97 7.79 -6.63
N ARG A 75 4.77 7.26 -6.91
CA ARG A 75 4.37 6.78 -8.24
C ARG A 75 4.47 7.90 -9.27
N GLY A 76 3.88 9.05 -8.99
CA GLY A 76 3.89 10.20 -9.89
C GLY A 76 5.30 10.67 -10.23
N ILE A 77 6.13 10.87 -9.19
CA ILE A 77 7.53 11.30 -9.34
C ILE A 77 8.31 10.27 -10.16
N LEU A 78 8.21 8.98 -9.80
CA LEU A 78 8.98 7.93 -10.47
C LEU A 78 8.55 7.76 -11.93
N LEU A 79 7.24 7.74 -12.21
CA LEU A 79 6.77 7.63 -13.58
C LEU A 79 7.21 8.84 -14.41
N GLN A 80 7.14 10.06 -13.86
CA GLN A 80 7.62 11.26 -14.55
C GLN A 80 9.11 11.14 -14.92
N ILE A 81 9.96 10.70 -13.98
CA ILE A 81 11.39 10.47 -14.24
C ILE A 81 11.57 9.41 -15.34
N LEU A 82 10.85 8.29 -15.25
CA LEU A 82 10.94 7.23 -16.26
C LEU A 82 10.48 7.71 -17.65
N TYR A 83 9.45 8.54 -17.74
CA TYR A 83 9.01 9.15 -19.01
C TYR A 83 10.03 10.12 -19.60
N GLN A 84 10.86 10.76 -18.77
CA GLN A 84 11.93 11.65 -19.25
C GLN A 84 13.16 10.88 -19.74
N LEU A 85 13.42 9.70 -19.16
CA LEU A 85 14.58 8.87 -19.47
C LEU A 85 14.38 7.94 -20.68
N PHE A 86 13.14 7.57 -21.00
CA PHE A 86 12.79 6.57 -22.02
C PHE A 86 11.76 7.09 -23.02
#